data_AF-A0A7L2R5Y5-F1
#
_entry.id   AF-A0A7L2R5Y5-F1
#
_cell.length_a   1.000
_cell.length_b   1.000
_cell.length_c   1.000
_cell.angle_alpha   90.00
_cell.angle_beta   90.00
_cell.angle_gamma   90.00
#
_symmetry.space_group_name_H-M   'P 1'
#
loop_
_entity.id
_entity.type
_entity.pdbx_description
1 polymer ?
#
loop_
_entity_poly.entity_id
_entity_poly.type
_entity_poly.pdbx_seq_one_letter_code
_entity_poly.pdbx_strand_id
1 'polypeptide(L)'
;AEDVLLRLLSITHYSVPESIQSLKCRRCAVVGNGHRLRNSSMGDTINTYDVVIRYSPRPGPPLPPQCHPQPGLTPVLSQRLNNAPVHGYEQDVGSKTTMRLFYPESAHFDPRTENNPDTLLVLVPFKPMDFQWMEAILNDKKRVRKGFWKQPPLIWDANPEQVRILNPYYMEVTAAKLLNLPMKQPRKVKQKPTTGLLAITLALHFCDLVHIAGFGYPDSANKKQTIHYYEQITLKSMAVS
;
A
#
# COMPACT_ATOMS: atom_id res chain seq x y z
N ALA A 1 -5.17 -20.13 -14.30
CA ALA A 1 -5.50 -18.95 -13.45
C ALA A 1 -6.30 -19.41 -12.24
N GLU A 2 -7.33 -20.21 -12.46
CA GLU A 2 -8.09 -20.93 -11.43
C GLU A 2 -7.19 -21.75 -10.49
N ASP A 3 -6.28 -22.59 -11.02
CA ASP A 3 -5.38 -23.40 -10.19
C ASP A 3 -4.53 -22.59 -9.21
N VAL A 4 -4.12 -21.38 -9.61
CA VAL A 4 -3.31 -20.49 -8.76
C VAL A 4 -4.16 -19.96 -7.61
N LEU A 5 -5.41 -19.58 -7.88
CA LEU A 5 -6.34 -19.12 -6.84
C LEU A 5 -6.70 -20.25 -5.89
N LEU A 6 -6.99 -21.46 -6.38
CA LEU A 6 -7.29 -22.62 -5.54
C LEU A 6 -6.15 -22.93 -4.57
N ARG A 7 -4.90 -22.94 -5.05
CA ARG A 7 -3.71 -23.15 -4.21
C ARG A 7 -3.46 -22.03 -3.21
N LEU A 8 -3.71 -20.78 -3.60
CA LEU A 8 -3.58 -19.65 -2.67
C LEU A 8 -4.63 -19.69 -1.57
N LEU A 9 -5.88 -19.99 -1.92
CA LEU A 9 -6.99 -20.04 -0.99
C LEU A 9 -6.92 -21.27 -0.07
N SER A 10 -6.17 -22.32 -0.44
CA SER A 10 -5.91 -23.46 0.46
C SER A 10 -4.83 -23.17 1.53
N ILE A 11 -4.06 -22.10 1.39
CA ILE A 11 -2.94 -21.75 2.29
C ILE A 11 -3.24 -20.49 3.10
N THR A 12 -4.01 -19.57 2.52
CA THR A 12 -4.38 -18.30 3.14
C THR A 12 -5.76 -18.39 3.77
N HIS A 13 -6.01 -17.57 4.79
CA HIS A 13 -7.33 -17.48 5.40
C HIS A 13 -8.16 -16.39 4.73
N TYR A 14 -9.47 -16.59 4.67
CA TYR A 14 -10.40 -15.56 4.13
C TYR A 14 -10.90 -14.60 5.21
N SER A 15 -11.26 -15.14 6.39
CA SER A 15 -11.85 -14.37 7.49
C SER A 15 -10.83 -13.51 8.24
N VAL A 16 -11.23 -12.33 8.71
CA VAL A 16 -10.39 -11.54 9.65
C VAL A 16 -10.35 -12.23 11.03
N PRO A 17 -9.34 -12.00 11.89
CA PRO A 17 -9.28 -12.62 13.21
C PRO A 17 -10.48 -12.28 14.11
N GLU A 18 -10.80 -13.16 15.05
CA GLU A 18 -11.91 -12.99 16.00
C GLU A 18 -11.79 -11.70 16.83
N SER A 19 -10.55 -11.28 17.14
CA SER A 19 -10.27 -10.01 17.82
C SER A 19 -10.82 -8.78 17.09
N ILE A 20 -11.00 -8.88 15.76
CA ILE A 20 -11.60 -7.83 14.94
C ILE A 20 -13.08 -8.14 14.66
N GLN A 21 -13.44 -9.42 14.42
CA GLN A 21 -14.82 -9.81 14.13
C GLN A 21 -15.78 -9.55 15.31
N SER A 22 -15.32 -9.74 16.53
CA SER A 22 -16.12 -9.60 17.75
C SER A 22 -16.36 -8.14 18.17
N LEU A 23 -15.72 -7.17 17.51
CA LEU A 23 -15.90 -5.76 17.80
C LEU A 23 -17.32 -5.32 17.43
N LYS A 24 -18.06 -4.78 18.42
CA LYS A 24 -19.40 -4.22 18.22
C LYS A 24 -19.41 -2.97 17.35
N CYS A 25 -18.33 -2.19 17.39
CA CYS A 25 -18.12 -0.99 16.60
C CYS A 25 -16.64 -0.93 16.20
N ARG A 26 -16.36 -0.94 14.91
CA ARG A 26 -15.03 -0.91 14.34
C ARG A 26 -14.66 0.52 14.01
N ARG A 27 -13.93 1.18 14.92
CA ARG A 27 -13.36 2.51 14.65
C ARG A 27 -12.02 2.33 13.97
N CYS A 28 -11.92 2.85 12.76
CA CYS A 28 -10.77 2.68 11.91
C CYS A 28 -10.03 4.00 11.65
N ALA A 29 -8.70 3.94 11.69
CA ALA A 29 -7.83 4.98 11.17
C ALA A 29 -7.13 4.48 9.91
N VAL A 30 -7.31 5.18 8.79
CA VAL A 30 -6.52 4.97 7.58
C VAL A 30 -5.36 5.96 7.58
N VAL A 31 -4.14 5.44 7.72
CA VAL A 31 -2.93 6.25 7.83
C VAL A 31 -2.19 6.23 6.49
N GLY A 32 -2.21 7.38 5.83
CA GLY A 32 -1.47 7.65 4.60
C GLY A 32 -0.01 7.97 4.86
N ASN A 33 0.70 8.29 3.77
CA ASN A 33 2.15 8.47 3.80
C ASN A 33 2.60 9.92 3.70
N GLY A 34 1.65 10.85 3.60
CA GLY A 34 1.92 12.25 3.31
C GLY A 34 2.72 12.94 4.41
N HIS A 35 3.50 13.95 4.01
CA HIS A 35 4.31 14.78 4.89
C HIS A 35 3.54 15.45 6.02
N ARG A 36 2.21 15.62 5.90
CA ARG A 36 1.36 16.18 6.97
C ARG A 36 1.47 15.43 8.30
N LEU A 37 1.92 14.18 8.29
CA LEU A 37 2.17 13.42 9.52
C LEU A 37 3.48 13.82 10.22
N ARG A 38 4.44 14.41 9.51
CA ARG A 38 5.75 14.73 10.07
C ARG A 38 5.62 15.83 11.12
N ASN A 39 6.15 15.58 12.32
CA ASN A 39 6.04 16.44 13.50
C ASN A 39 4.57 16.76 13.88
N SER A 40 3.65 15.85 13.58
CA SER A 40 2.22 16.02 13.89
C SER A 40 1.87 15.56 15.31
N SER A 41 2.71 14.72 15.93
CA SER A 41 2.41 14.10 17.24
C SER A 41 1.08 13.36 17.28
N MET A 42 0.60 12.86 16.14
CA MET A 42 -0.69 12.16 16.04
C MET A 42 -0.61 10.70 16.49
N GLY A 43 0.57 10.18 16.83
CA GLY A 43 0.78 8.76 17.08
C GLY A 43 -0.10 8.18 18.19
N ASP A 44 -0.20 8.88 19.32
CA ASP A 44 -1.05 8.46 20.44
C ASP A 44 -2.53 8.44 20.05
N THR A 45 -2.97 9.45 19.29
CA THR A 45 -4.34 9.51 18.75
C THR A 45 -4.62 8.33 17.82
N ILE A 46 -3.70 8.02 16.89
CA ILE A 46 -3.82 6.90 15.94
C ILE A 46 -3.91 5.56 16.69
N ASN A 47 -3.13 5.40 17.76
CA ASN A 47 -3.12 4.17 18.54
C ASN A 47 -4.44 3.90 19.30
N THR A 48 -5.31 4.90 19.48
CA THR A 48 -6.61 4.75 20.16
C THR A 48 -7.68 4.03 19.33
N TYR A 49 -7.45 3.88 18.02
CA TYR A 49 -8.39 3.23 17.11
C TYR A 49 -8.34 1.71 17.24
N ASP A 50 -9.47 1.05 17.00
CA ASP A 50 -9.57 -0.40 17.10
C ASP A 50 -8.78 -1.07 15.96
N VAL A 51 -8.89 -0.50 14.75
CA VAL A 51 -8.20 -0.97 13.54
C VAL A 51 -7.39 0.16 12.92
N VAL A 52 -6.08 -0.06 12.75
CA VAL A 52 -5.20 0.88 12.03
C VAL A 52 -4.80 0.26 10.69
N ILE A 53 -5.19 0.91 9.59
CA ILE A 53 -4.94 0.46 8.23
C ILE A 53 -3.83 1.31 7.62
N ARG A 54 -2.70 0.67 7.30
CA ARG A 54 -1.58 1.27 6.57
C ARG A 54 -1.48 0.68 5.17
N TYR A 55 -0.80 1.38 4.27
CA TYR A 55 -0.58 0.87 2.92
C TYR A 55 0.78 1.29 2.36
N SER A 56 1.34 0.40 1.55
CA SER A 56 2.46 0.72 0.69
C SER A 56 1.99 1.56 -0.50
N PRO A 57 2.56 2.75 -0.75
CA PRO A 57 2.17 3.53 -1.90
C PRO A 57 2.67 2.85 -3.17
N ARG A 58 1.93 3.07 -4.25
CA ARG A 58 2.31 2.66 -5.59
C ARG A 58 2.97 3.85 -6.28
N PRO A 59 4.12 3.69 -6.96
CA PRO A 59 4.58 4.74 -7.85
C PRO A 59 3.48 5.02 -8.87
N GLY A 60 3.14 6.29 -9.04
CA GLY A 60 2.28 6.71 -10.14
C GLY A 60 2.94 6.38 -11.49
N PRO A 61 2.18 6.44 -12.60
CA PRO A 61 2.83 6.60 -13.90
C PRO A 61 3.78 7.82 -13.82
N PRO A 62 4.93 7.78 -14.51
CA PRO A 62 5.78 8.97 -14.62
C PRO A 62 4.91 10.15 -15.03
N LEU A 63 5.11 11.31 -14.38
CA LEU A 63 4.45 12.53 -14.80
C LEU A 63 4.77 12.74 -16.30
N PRO A 64 3.83 13.27 -17.11
CA PRO A 64 4.14 13.56 -18.50
C PRO A 64 5.38 14.45 -18.53
N PRO A 65 6.37 14.16 -19.40
CA PRO A 65 7.62 14.89 -19.43
C PRO A 65 7.28 16.35 -19.72
N GLN A 66 7.43 17.22 -18.72
CA GLN A 66 7.56 18.64 -19.01
C GLN A 66 8.97 18.85 -19.56
N CYS A 67 9.02 19.55 -20.69
CA CYS A 67 10.12 19.64 -21.64
C CYS A 67 11.50 19.89 -21.01
N HIS A 68 12.37 18.86 -21.03
CA HIS A 68 13.73 18.84 -21.62
C HIS A 68 14.55 17.73 -20.95
N PRO A 69 15.07 16.74 -21.71
CA PRO A 69 15.99 15.76 -21.14
C PRO A 69 17.39 16.37 -21.01
N GLN A 70 17.94 16.42 -19.80
CA GLN A 70 19.38 16.53 -19.62
C GLN A 70 20.00 15.11 -19.61
N PRO A 71 20.98 14.82 -20.48
CA PRO A 71 21.66 13.53 -20.49
C PRO A 71 22.65 13.47 -19.32
N GLY A 72 22.51 12.47 -18.44
CA GLY A 72 23.52 12.18 -17.42
C GLY A 72 22.99 11.80 -16.04
N LEU A 73 21.69 11.92 -15.78
CA LEU A 73 21.11 11.48 -14.50
C LEU A 73 20.51 10.08 -14.65
N THR A 74 21.16 9.11 -14.00
CA THR A 74 20.53 7.83 -13.68
C THR A 74 19.19 8.12 -13.01
N PRO A 75 18.07 7.52 -13.46
CA PRO A 75 16.83 7.66 -12.75
C PRO A 75 17.06 7.07 -11.36
N VAL A 76 16.97 7.90 -10.32
CA VAL A 76 16.82 7.42 -8.95
C VAL A 76 15.44 6.78 -8.91
N LEU A 77 15.36 5.57 -9.44
CA LEU A 77 14.21 4.68 -9.34
C LEU A 77 14.03 4.51 -7.85
N SER A 78 13.03 5.18 -7.34
CA SER A 78 12.86 5.55 -5.96
C SER A 78 12.55 4.30 -5.14
N GLN A 79 13.62 3.56 -4.80
CA GLN A 79 13.60 2.31 -4.06
C GLN A 79 12.92 2.45 -2.68
N ARG A 80 12.70 3.70 -2.22
CA ARG A 80 12.22 4.08 -0.89
C ARG A 80 10.74 4.45 -0.79
N LEU A 81 9.98 4.56 -1.89
CA LEU A 81 8.56 4.93 -1.75
C LEU A 81 7.75 3.88 -0.98
N ASN A 82 8.15 2.62 -0.97
CA ASN A 82 7.15 1.57 -0.86
C ASN A 82 6.82 1.04 0.54
N ASN A 83 7.53 1.43 1.61
CA ASN A 83 7.40 0.70 2.89
C ASN A 83 6.62 1.41 4.00
N ALA A 84 6.36 2.73 3.89
CA ALA A 84 5.63 3.50 4.91
C ALA A 84 6.09 3.13 6.34
N PRO A 85 7.36 3.41 6.71
CA PRO A 85 7.95 2.91 7.94
C PRO A 85 7.22 3.44 9.18
N VAL A 86 7.06 2.57 10.16
CA VAL A 86 6.53 2.93 11.48
C VAL A 86 7.68 3.15 12.45
N HIS A 87 8.73 2.34 12.34
CA HIS A 87 9.85 2.41 13.26
C HIS A 87 10.62 3.74 13.11
N GLY A 88 10.82 4.44 14.23
CA GLY A 88 11.44 5.76 14.29
C GLY A 88 10.49 6.93 13.97
N TYR A 89 9.20 6.66 13.71
CA TYR A 89 8.16 7.65 13.42
C TYR A 89 6.94 7.50 14.33
N GLU A 90 7.01 6.67 15.38
CA GLU A 90 5.88 6.25 16.20
C GLU A 90 5.15 7.44 16.84
N GLN A 91 5.89 8.49 17.21
CA GLN A 91 5.31 9.72 17.79
C GLN A 91 4.32 10.40 16.82
N ASP A 92 4.58 10.32 15.52
CA ASP A 92 3.80 10.95 14.47
C ASP A 92 2.75 10.04 13.88
N VAL A 93 3.11 8.77 13.64
CA VAL A 93 2.27 7.85 12.85
C VAL A 93 1.67 6.73 13.69
N GLY A 94 2.03 6.62 14.97
CA GLY A 94 1.57 5.57 15.88
C GLY A 94 2.32 4.25 15.67
N SER A 95 2.38 3.43 16.71
CA SER A 95 3.04 2.12 16.72
C SER A 95 2.10 0.95 16.39
N LYS A 96 0.78 1.18 16.41
CA LYS A 96 -0.23 0.17 16.09
C LYS A 96 -0.45 0.07 14.57
N THR A 97 -0.49 -1.16 14.07
CA THR A 97 -0.86 -1.54 12.72
C THR A 97 -1.69 -2.82 12.79
N THR A 98 -2.94 -2.77 12.35
CA THR A 98 -3.83 -3.93 12.36
C THR A 98 -3.90 -4.58 10.97
N MET A 99 -3.87 -3.76 9.92
CA MET A 99 -3.84 -4.22 8.53
C MET A 99 -2.82 -3.41 7.75
N ARG A 100 -1.97 -4.08 6.96
CA ARG A 100 -1.08 -3.43 6.00
C ARG A 100 -1.37 -3.93 4.59
N LEU A 101 -1.85 -3.02 3.75
CA LEU A 101 -2.07 -3.29 2.33
C LEU A 101 -0.75 -3.19 1.57
N PHE A 102 -0.41 -4.22 0.82
CA PHE A 102 0.84 -4.29 0.06
C PHE A 102 0.63 -4.97 -1.30
N TYR A 103 1.62 -4.85 -2.16
CA TYR A 103 1.71 -5.58 -3.43
C TYR A 103 3.16 -6.07 -3.58
N PRO A 104 3.46 -7.04 -4.47
CA PRO A 104 4.77 -7.71 -4.46
C PRO A 104 5.96 -6.75 -4.51
N GLU A 105 5.90 -5.72 -5.38
CA GLU A 105 6.97 -4.74 -5.53
C GLU A 105 7.14 -3.79 -4.32
N SER A 106 6.20 -3.81 -3.38
CA SER A 106 6.26 -3.05 -2.13
C SER A 106 6.56 -3.86 -0.89
N ALA A 107 6.56 -5.19 -0.99
CA ALA A 107 6.83 -6.05 0.15
C ALA A 107 8.26 -5.84 0.67
N HIS A 108 8.38 -5.64 1.99
CA HIS A 108 9.66 -5.75 2.69
C HIS A 108 10.05 -7.22 2.82
N PHE A 109 11.34 -7.54 2.79
CA PHE A 109 11.81 -8.92 2.91
C PHE A 109 11.46 -9.55 4.26
N ASP A 110 11.55 -8.75 5.34
CA ASP A 110 11.07 -9.10 6.68
C ASP A 110 9.85 -8.24 7.02
N PRO A 111 8.63 -8.78 6.95
CA PRO A 111 7.44 -8.01 7.29
C PRO A 111 7.40 -7.62 8.78
N ARG A 112 8.09 -8.32 9.68
CA ARG A 112 8.02 -8.04 11.13
C ARG A 112 8.71 -6.75 11.55
N THR A 113 9.64 -6.24 10.74
CA THR A 113 10.41 -5.03 11.06
C THR A 113 9.52 -3.80 11.26
N GLU A 114 8.43 -3.69 10.49
CA GLU A 114 7.58 -2.50 10.47
C GLU A 114 6.14 -2.77 10.92
N ASN A 115 5.85 -4.00 11.36
CA ASN A 115 4.51 -4.48 11.67
C ASN A 115 4.45 -5.09 13.08
N ASN A 116 3.31 -4.96 13.74
CA ASN A 116 3.02 -5.69 14.97
C ASN A 116 2.90 -7.20 14.66
N PRO A 117 3.20 -8.09 15.62
CA PRO A 117 3.14 -9.54 15.42
C PRO A 117 1.77 -10.08 15.01
N ASP A 118 0.68 -9.34 15.20
CA ASP A 118 -0.70 -9.68 14.87
C ASP A 118 -1.22 -8.99 13.59
N THR A 119 -0.36 -8.26 12.88
CA THR A 119 -0.76 -7.47 11.70
C THR A 119 -1.21 -8.36 10.55
N LEU A 120 -2.38 -8.06 9.97
CA LEU A 120 -2.82 -8.68 8.73
C LEU A 120 -2.10 -8.08 7.52
N LEU A 121 -1.44 -8.94 6.74
CA LEU A 121 -0.78 -8.56 5.50
C LEU A 121 -1.75 -8.79 4.34
N VAL A 122 -2.32 -7.70 3.83
CA VAL A 122 -3.38 -7.74 2.81
C VAL A 122 -2.79 -7.50 1.43
N LEU A 123 -2.70 -8.54 0.61
CA LEU A 123 -2.27 -8.46 -0.78
C LEU A 123 -3.30 -7.68 -1.61
N VAL A 124 -2.84 -6.67 -2.33
CA VAL A 124 -3.61 -5.90 -3.32
C VAL A 124 -3.20 -6.36 -4.72
N PRO A 125 -3.97 -7.26 -5.37
CA PRO A 125 -3.59 -7.81 -6.67
C PRO A 125 -3.92 -6.81 -7.80
N PHE A 126 -2.89 -6.14 -8.33
CA PHE A 126 -3.04 -5.26 -9.48
C PHE A 126 -2.94 -6.02 -10.81
N LYS A 127 -2.22 -7.14 -10.86
CA LYS A 127 -1.97 -7.92 -12.08
C LYS A 127 -1.98 -9.42 -11.78
N PRO A 128 -2.29 -10.30 -12.76
CA PRO A 128 -2.29 -11.75 -12.54
C PRO A 128 -0.98 -12.30 -11.97
N MET A 129 0.15 -11.66 -12.31
CA MET A 129 1.47 -12.01 -11.81
C MET A 129 1.59 -11.84 -10.28
N ASP A 130 0.76 -11.01 -9.65
CA ASP A 130 0.80 -10.81 -8.19
C ASP A 130 0.34 -12.07 -7.45
N PHE A 131 -0.67 -12.77 -7.99
CA PHE A 131 -1.08 -14.08 -7.48
C PHE A 131 0.01 -15.14 -7.69
N GLN A 132 0.67 -15.14 -8.85
CA GLN A 132 1.75 -16.08 -9.12
C GLN A 132 2.95 -15.88 -8.19
N TRP A 133 3.30 -14.63 -7.90
CA TRP A 133 4.35 -14.34 -6.92
C TRP A 133 3.96 -14.83 -5.53
N MET A 134 2.72 -14.55 -5.10
CA MET A 134 2.24 -14.99 -3.79
C MET A 134 2.24 -16.51 -3.65
N GLU A 135 1.78 -17.20 -4.69
CA GLU A 135 1.70 -18.66 -4.71
C GLU A 135 3.09 -19.28 -4.69
N ALA A 136 4.04 -18.69 -5.43
CA ALA A 136 5.41 -19.16 -5.44
C ALA A 136 6.14 -18.91 -4.12
N ILE A 137 5.88 -17.79 -3.45
CA ILE A 137 6.48 -17.45 -2.16
C ILE A 137 5.95 -18.38 -1.05
N LEU A 138 4.63 -18.56 -0.97
CA LEU A 138 4.02 -19.37 0.10
C LEU A 138 4.26 -20.88 -0.07
N ASN A 139 4.52 -21.36 -1.29
CA ASN A 139 4.82 -22.78 -1.58
C ASN A 139 6.31 -23.05 -1.84
N ASP A 140 7.18 -22.08 -1.57
CA ASP A 140 8.62 -22.16 -1.84
C ASP A 140 9.00 -22.60 -3.28
N LYS A 141 8.19 -22.20 -4.28
CA LYS A 141 8.45 -22.51 -5.69
C LYS A 141 9.48 -21.55 -6.30
N LYS A 142 9.89 -21.85 -7.53
CA LYS A 142 10.77 -20.97 -8.32
C LYS A 142 10.08 -19.61 -8.57
N ARG A 143 10.64 -18.54 -8.00
CA ARG A 143 10.08 -17.18 -8.09
C ARG A 143 10.31 -16.56 -9.46
N VAL A 144 9.28 -15.89 -9.98
CA VAL A 144 9.32 -15.15 -11.25
C VAL A 144 9.73 -13.71 -10.99
N ARG A 145 10.79 -13.25 -11.67
CA ARG A 145 11.32 -11.88 -11.56
C ARG A 145 10.89 -10.95 -12.70
N LYS A 146 10.39 -11.52 -13.80
CA LYS A 146 9.96 -10.76 -14.99
C LYS A 146 8.56 -10.19 -14.80
N GLY A 147 8.32 -8.96 -15.26
CA GLY A 147 7.00 -8.32 -15.22
C GLY A 147 6.74 -7.46 -13.97
N PHE A 148 7.74 -7.29 -13.10
CA PHE A 148 7.70 -6.38 -11.96
C PHE A 148 8.61 -5.17 -12.22
N TRP A 149 8.10 -3.96 -11.95
CA TRP A 149 8.87 -2.72 -12.15
C TRP A 149 9.97 -2.53 -11.09
N LYS A 150 9.76 -3.08 -9.90
CA LYS A 150 10.75 -3.28 -8.85
C LYS A 150 10.74 -4.75 -8.46
N GLN A 151 11.91 -5.33 -8.31
CA GLN A 151 12.04 -6.75 -7.97
C GLN A 151 11.41 -7.01 -6.59
N PRO A 152 10.40 -7.88 -6.50
CA PRO A 152 9.83 -8.26 -5.21
C PRO A 152 10.83 -9.15 -4.45
N PRO A 153 10.67 -9.28 -3.12
CA PRO A 153 11.59 -10.10 -2.33
C PRO A 153 11.51 -11.57 -2.78
N LEU A 154 12.67 -12.25 -2.76
CA LEU A 154 12.76 -13.68 -3.06
C LEU A 154 12.34 -14.53 -1.87
N ILE A 155 12.65 -14.06 -0.67
CA ILE A 155 12.31 -14.70 0.59
C ILE A 155 11.42 -13.70 1.31
N TRP A 156 10.28 -14.17 1.78
CA TRP A 156 9.32 -13.37 2.50
C TRP A 156 8.81 -14.18 3.68
N ASP A 157 9.34 -13.90 4.86
CA ASP A 157 9.09 -14.64 6.10
C ASP A 157 7.78 -14.16 6.76
N ALA A 158 6.69 -14.17 6.00
CA ALA A 158 5.36 -13.84 6.47
C ALA A 158 4.64 -15.11 6.95
N ASN A 159 3.95 -15.04 8.09
CA ASN A 159 3.06 -16.11 8.51
C ASN A 159 1.85 -16.19 7.54
N PRO A 160 1.62 -17.32 6.83
CA PRO A 160 0.49 -17.46 5.93
C PRO A 160 -0.88 -17.27 6.60
N GLU A 161 -0.99 -17.53 7.90
CA GLU A 161 -2.24 -17.32 8.67
C GLU A 161 -2.62 -15.83 8.79
N GLN A 162 -1.65 -14.93 8.64
CA GLN A 162 -1.84 -13.48 8.71
C GLN A 162 -2.02 -12.84 7.34
N VAL A 163 -1.88 -13.62 6.28
CA VAL A 163 -2.04 -13.16 4.91
C VAL A 163 -3.51 -13.13 4.53
N ARG A 164 -3.95 -12.04 3.90
CA ARG A 164 -5.26 -11.92 3.24
C ARG A 164 -5.08 -11.47 1.80
N ILE A 165 -6.04 -11.79 0.94
CA ILE A 165 -6.10 -11.32 -0.43
C ILE A 165 -7.27 -10.35 -0.55
N LEU A 166 -7.00 -9.11 -0.96
CA LEU A 166 -8.04 -8.13 -1.21
C LEU A 166 -8.86 -8.56 -2.43
N ASN A 167 -10.17 -8.62 -2.25
CA ASN A 167 -11.09 -8.93 -3.35
C ASN A 167 -10.97 -7.86 -4.46
N PRO A 168 -10.73 -8.23 -5.73
CA PRO A 168 -10.69 -7.30 -6.86
C PRO A 168 -11.91 -6.39 -6.99
N TYR A 169 -13.06 -6.77 -6.43
CA TYR A 169 -14.25 -5.94 -6.28
C TYR A 169 -13.94 -4.54 -5.73
N TYR A 170 -13.08 -4.43 -4.70
CA TYR A 170 -12.73 -3.13 -4.13
C TYR A 170 -12.02 -2.24 -5.15
N MET A 171 -11.17 -2.80 -6.02
CA MET A 171 -10.52 -2.04 -7.08
C MET A 171 -11.52 -1.52 -8.12
N GLU A 172 -12.50 -2.35 -8.48
CA GLU A 172 -13.57 -1.98 -9.40
C GLU A 172 -14.46 -0.87 -8.82
N VAL A 173 -14.93 -1.04 -7.58
CA VAL A 173 -15.76 -0.03 -6.91
C VAL A 173 -15.02 1.29 -6.76
N THR A 174 -13.76 1.28 -6.33
CA THR A 174 -12.97 2.52 -6.23
C THR A 174 -12.81 3.19 -7.59
N ALA A 175 -12.52 2.42 -8.65
CA ALA A 175 -12.35 2.97 -9.99
C ALA A 175 -13.66 3.56 -10.54
N ALA A 176 -14.77 2.83 -10.42
CA ALA A 176 -16.04 3.19 -11.03
C ALA A 176 -16.82 4.23 -10.21
N LYS A 177 -16.87 4.11 -8.88
CA LYS A 177 -17.73 4.92 -8.01
C LYS A 177 -17.04 6.15 -7.43
N LEU A 178 -15.75 6.05 -7.12
CA LEU A 178 -15.00 7.17 -6.52
C LEU A 178 -14.23 7.99 -7.55
N LEU A 179 -13.64 7.33 -8.55
CA LEU A 179 -12.83 8.01 -9.57
C LEU A 179 -13.55 8.23 -10.90
N ASN A 180 -14.77 7.69 -11.06
CA ASN A 180 -15.54 7.75 -12.32
C ASN A 180 -14.71 7.34 -13.55
N LEU A 181 -13.82 6.38 -13.39
CA LEU A 181 -12.96 5.91 -14.46
C LEU A 181 -13.77 5.10 -15.48
N PRO A 182 -13.57 5.32 -16.79
CA PRO A 182 -14.28 4.56 -17.80
C PRO A 182 -13.86 3.08 -17.74
N MET A 183 -14.84 2.17 -17.73
CA MET A 183 -14.58 0.71 -17.71
C MET A 183 -13.72 0.22 -18.89
N LYS A 184 -13.85 0.88 -20.05
CA LYS A 184 -13.02 0.64 -21.23
C LYS A 184 -11.98 1.75 -21.36
N GLN A 185 -10.85 1.56 -20.69
CA GLN A 185 -9.70 2.46 -20.87
C GLN A 185 -8.88 2.02 -22.10
N PRO A 186 -8.37 2.96 -22.92
CA PRO A 186 -7.45 2.63 -23.99
C PRO A 186 -6.21 1.92 -23.40
N ARG A 187 -5.69 0.90 -24.11
CA ARG A 187 -4.57 0.06 -23.62
C ARG A 187 -3.35 0.86 -23.14
N LYS A 188 -3.15 2.07 -23.68
CA LYS A 188 -2.03 2.97 -23.34
C LYS A 188 -2.22 3.75 -22.02
N VAL A 189 -3.45 3.88 -21.50
CA VAL A 189 -3.77 4.65 -20.29
C VAL A 189 -4.64 3.80 -19.37
N LYS A 190 -4.08 2.72 -18.81
CA LYS A 190 -4.74 1.94 -17.75
C LYS A 190 -4.50 2.60 -16.38
N GLN A 191 -5.23 3.68 -16.09
CA GLN A 191 -5.31 4.27 -14.77
C GLN A 191 -5.94 3.27 -13.78
N LYS A 192 -5.26 3.05 -12.66
CA LYS A 192 -5.77 2.25 -11.55
C LYS A 192 -5.82 3.12 -10.30
N PRO A 193 -6.77 2.91 -9.38
CA PRO A 193 -6.77 3.60 -8.10
C PRO A 193 -5.44 3.44 -7.36
N THR A 194 -5.09 4.45 -6.57
CA THR A 194 -3.94 4.38 -5.67
C THR A 194 -4.23 3.41 -4.52
N THR A 195 -3.20 2.78 -3.96
CA THR A 195 -3.38 1.89 -2.80
C THR A 195 -4.05 2.61 -1.62
N GLY A 196 -3.81 3.92 -1.46
CA GLY A 196 -4.47 4.73 -0.43
C GLY A 196 -5.98 4.86 -0.64
N LEU A 197 -6.44 5.07 -1.88
CA LEU A 197 -7.88 5.07 -2.17
C LEU A 197 -8.51 3.69 -2.00
N LEU A 198 -7.78 2.62 -2.31
CA LEU A 198 -8.22 1.25 -2.03
C LEU A 198 -8.34 1.01 -0.52
N ALA A 199 -7.39 1.51 0.28
CA ALA A 199 -7.43 1.42 1.74
C ALA A 199 -8.64 2.19 2.32
N ILE A 200 -8.91 3.39 1.82
CA ILE A 200 -10.11 4.17 2.20
C ILE A 200 -11.39 3.40 1.84
N THR A 201 -11.46 2.87 0.61
CA THR A 201 -12.66 2.13 0.15
C THR A 201 -12.87 0.87 0.99
N LEU A 202 -11.81 0.12 1.28
CA LEU A 202 -11.87 -1.02 2.18
C LEU A 202 -12.40 -0.59 3.57
N ALA A 203 -11.84 0.47 4.14
CA ALA A 203 -12.27 0.97 5.45
C ALA A 203 -13.74 1.38 5.47
N LEU A 204 -14.23 2.08 4.44
CA LEU A 204 -15.63 2.51 4.35
C LEU A 204 -16.63 1.33 4.25
N HIS A 205 -16.21 0.21 3.68
CA HIS A 205 -17.02 -1.01 3.62
C HIS A 205 -16.86 -1.91 4.85
N PHE A 206 -15.74 -1.79 5.56
CA PHE A 206 -15.36 -2.67 6.66
C PHE A 206 -15.63 -2.08 8.04
N CYS A 207 -15.65 -0.76 8.19
CA CYS A 207 -15.66 -0.08 9.48
C CYS A 207 -16.95 0.71 9.68
N ASP A 208 -17.31 0.93 10.94
CA ASP A 208 -18.48 1.73 11.32
C ASP A 208 -18.13 3.22 11.41
N LEU A 209 -16.88 3.53 11.74
CA LEU A 209 -16.31 4.89 11.77
C LEU A 209 -14.94 4.88 11.11
N VAL A 210 -14.69 5.83 10.21
CA VAL A 210 -13.41 5.94 9.49
C VAL A 210 -12.85 7.35 9.63
N HIS A 211 -11.65 7.46 10.22
CA HIS A 211 -10.85 8.68 10.18
C HIS A 211 -9.63 8.47 9.28
N ILE A 212 -9.17 9.56 8.66
CA ILE A 212 -8.10 9.54 7.65
C ILE A 212 -7.02 10.52 8.10
N ALA A 213 -5.76 10.08 8.10
CA ALA A 213 -4.61 10.91 8.46
C ALA A 213 -3.49 10.75 7.43
N GLY A 214 -2.72 11.82 7.17
CA GLY A 214 -1.57 11.74 6.26
C GLY A 214 -1.89 11.57 4.77
N PHE A 215 -3.05 12.06 4.33
CA PHE A 215 -3.42 12.09 2.91
C PHE A 215 -3.21 13.48 2.29
N GLY A 216 -3.11 13.50 0.96
CA GLY A 216 -2.92 14.72 0.18
C GLY A 216 -1.45 15.07 -0.03
N TYR A 217 -1.23 15.96 -1.00
CA TYR A 217 0.08 16.49 -1.33
C TYR A 217 0.33 17.83 -0.64
N PRO A 218 1.61 18.18 -0.42
CA PRO A 218 1.96 19.52 0.00
C PRO A 218 1.59 20.56 -1.07
N ASP A 219 1.44 21.81 -0.66
CA ASP A 219 1.12 22.91 -1.58
C ASP A 219 2.17 23.02 -2.69
N SER A 220 1.71 23.16 -3.94
CA SER A 220 2.57 23.28 -5.12
C SER A 220 3.46 24.54 -5.07
N ALA A 221 3.06 25.55 -4.30
CA ALA A 221 3.88 26.72 -4.02
C ALA A 221 5.13 26.37 -3.19
N ASN A 222 5.07 25.35 -2.32
CA ASN A 222 6.17 24.96 -1.45
C ASN A 222 6.97 23.77 -1.99
N LYS A 223 7.70 24.00 -3.09
CA LYS A 223 8.47 22.97 -3.81
C LYS A 223 9.57 22.27 -2.98
N LYS A 224 9.97 22.85 -1.84
CA LYS A 224 10.98 22.29 -0.91
C LYS A 224 10.38 21.32 0.11
N GLN A 225 9.06 21.25 0.22
CA GLN A 225 8.39 20.35 1.15
C GLN A 225 8.54 18.89 0.68
N THR A 226 8.76 17.98 1.64
CA THR A 226 8.86 16.55 1.33
C THR A 226 7.49 15.99 1.00
N ILE A 227 7.43 14.93 0.20
CA ILE A 227 6.13 14.30 -0.18
C ILE A 227 5.64 13.39 0.93
N HIS A 228 6.54 12.57 1.49
CA HIS A 228 6.23 11.68 2.59
C HIS A 228 6.85 12.14 3.91
N TYR A 229 6.35 11.59 5.02
CA TYR A 229 6.83 11.93 6.36
C TYR A 229 8.23 11.39 6.67
N TYR A 230 8.66 10.32 5.98
CA TYR A 230 9.88 9.56 6.29
C TYR A 230 11.05 9.78 5.32
N GLU A 231 10.86 10.60 4.28
CA GLU A 231 11.90 10.81 3.28
C GLU A 231 12.15 12.28 3.00
N GLN A 232 13.31 12.55 2.40
CA GLN A 232 13.74 13.89 2.00
C GLN A 232 13.42 14.21 0.52
N ILE A 233 12.69 13.33 -0.18
CA ILE A 233 12.23 13.59 -1.56
C ILE A 233 11.19 14.71 -1.51
N THR A 234 11.42 15.74 -2.33
CA THR A 234 10.59 16.95 -2.40
C THR A 234 9.76 17.00 -3.69
N LEU A 235 8.74 17.85 -3.71
CA LEU A 235 7.96 18.13 -4.92
C LEU A 235 8.87 18.54 -6.10
N LYS A 236 9.95 19.30 -5.84
CA LYS A 236 10.93 19.68 -6.86
C LYS A 236 11.59 18.45 -7.53
N SER A 237 11.94 17.43 -6.76
CA SER A 237 12.57 16.22 -7.32
C SER A 237 11.62 15.36 -8.17
N MET A 238 10.30 15.46 -7.95
CA MET A 238 9.31 14.80 -8.82
C MET A 238 9.04 15.55 -10.13
N ALA A 239 9.17 16.88 -10.13
CA ALA A 239 8.93 17.72 -11.31
C ALA A 239 10.07 17.69 -12.35
N VAL A 240 11.22 17.11 -11.99
CA VAL A 240 12.43 17.02 -12.82
C VAL A 240 12.66 15.57 -13.32
N SER A 241 11.72 14.66 -13.06
CA SER A 241 11.76 13.24 -13.49
C SER A 241 10.80 12.95 -14.64
#